data_AF-A0A933M6Y2-F1
#
_entry.id   AF-A0A933M6Y2-F1
#
_cell.length_a   1.000
_cell.length_b   1.000
_cell.length_c   1.000
_cell.angle_alpha   90.00
_cell.angle_beta   90.00
_cell.angle_gamma   90.00
#
_symmetry.space_group_name_H-M   'P 1'
#
loop_
_entity.id
_entity.type
_entity.pdbx_description
1 polymer ?
#
loop_
_entity_poly.entity_id
_entity_poly.type
_entity_poly.pdbx_seq_one_letter_code
_entity_poly.pdbx_strand_id
1 'polypeptide(L)'
;METSLAELNHKIDLLTQQVAYLTAQAQQAERARQDRAELVHDLAPVANDAFRLATEQLAEVQEYVDLNDMLRLFKRLLRNTPMLERMLDQMESMSELIDTLMPLGDQAFAKAVDTLQRMEQKGYFMFAQGGMQIADNIVTSFTEEDVKKLGENIVLILNVVKGMTQPEIMQFVHNILRVAEKEIEQPVDTSFPALLKQMRDPNVKRGLALTMRVMSVVGAQAEPSKN
;
A
#
# COMPACT_ATOMS: atom_id res chain seq x y z
N MET A 1 -86.84 52.99 10.42
CA MET A 1 -85.96 53.01 11.60
C MET A 1 -85.19 51.70 11.76
N GLU A 2 -85.79 50.54 11.46
CA GLU A 2 -85.12 49.23 11.59
C GLU A 2 -83.91 49.01 10.65
N THR A 3 -83.95 49.54 9.43
CA THR A 3 -82.84 49.45 8.45
C THR A 3 -81.58 50.20 8.91
N SER A 4 -81.71 51.32 9.63
CA SER A 4 -80.58 52.08 10.15
C SER A 4 -79.89 51.39 11.33
N LEU A 5 -80.63 50.61 12.12
CA LEU A 5 -80.09 49.81 13.23
C LEU A 5 -79.33 48.59 12.70
N ALA A 6 -79.82 47.96 11.62
CA ALA A 6 -79.14 46.84 10.97
C ALA A 6 -77.79 47.26 10.34
N GLU A 7 -77.75 48.40 9.64
CA GLU A 7 -76.48 48.92 9.08
C GLU A 7 -75.47 49.33 10.15
N LEU A 8 -75.94 49.85 11.29
CA LEU A 8 -75.08 50.21 12.41
C LEU A 8 -74.48 48.97 13.08
N ASN A 9 -75.29 47.93 13.31
CA ASN A 9 -74.79 46.65 13.84
C ASN A 9 -73.76 46.02 12.89
N HIS A 10 -74.01 46.05 11.58
CA HIS A 10 -73.03 45.55 10.61
C HIS A 10 -71.71 46.32 10.66
N LYS A 11 -71.75 47.65 10.81
CA LYS A 11 -70.54 48.46 10.98
C LYS A 11 -69.83 48.19 12.31
N ILE A 12 -70.57 47.98 13.40
CA ILE A 12 -70.00 47.62 14.71
C ILE A 12 -69.33 46.24 14.64
N ASP A 13 -69.92 45.28 13.95
CA ASP A 13 -69.33 43.95 13.75
C ASP A 13 -68.04 44.03 12.92
N LEU A 14 -68.04 44.83 11.85
CA LEU A 14 -66.85 45.07 11.03
C LEU A 14 -65.73 45.77 11.84
N LEU A 15 -66.07 46.77 12.65
CA LEU A 15 -65.11 47.44 13.53
C LEU A 15 -64.60 46.50 14.62
N THR A 16 -65.46 45.64 15.17
CA THR A 16 -65.07 44.64 16.17
C THR A 16 -64.09 43.64 15.58
N GLN A 17 -64.33 43.19 14.35
CA GLN A 17 -63.43 42.30 13.63
C GLN A 17 -62.09 42.98 13.29
N GLN A 18 -62.12 44.26 12.92
CA GLN A 18 -60.92 45.04 12.65
C GLN A 18 -60.08 45.30 13.91
N VAL A 19 -60.72 45.61 15.04
CA VAL A 19 -60.05 45.77 16.34
C VAL A 19 -59.49 44.44 16.83
N ALA A 20 -60.21 43.33 16.64
CA ALA A 20 -59.71 42.00 16.99
C ALA A 20 -58.46 41.63 16.15
N TYR A 21 -58.47 41.93 14.85
CA TYR A 21 -57.31 41.74 13.97
C TYR A 21 -56.11 42.60 14.40
N LEU A 22 -56.32 43.89 14.66
CA LEU A 22 -55.26 44.80 15.13
C LEU A 22 -54.71 44.39 16.50
N THR A 23 -55.58 43.92 17.40
CA THR A 23 -55.16 43.45 18.73
C THR A 23 -54.32 42.17 18.62
N ALA A 24 -54.71 41.23 17.75
CA ALA A 24 -53.93 40.03 17.48
C ALA A 24 -52.55 40.37 16.87
N GLN A 25 -52.51 41.32 15.94
CA GLN A 25 -51.25 41.80 15.34
C GLN A 25 -50.36 42.51 16.38
N ALA A 26 -50.94 43.33 17.25
CA ALA A 26 -50.22 44.02 18.32
C ALA A 26 -49.63 43.03 19.34
N GLN A 27 -50.37 41.98 19.72
CA GLN A 27 -49.87 40.93 20.61
C GLN A 27 -48.71 40.14 19.99
N GLN A 28 -48.78 39.82 18.70
CA GLN A 28 -47.67 39.17 17.99
C GLN A 28 -46.45 40.08 17.89
N ALA A 29 -46.66 41.37 17.61
CA ALA A 29 -45.59 42.36 17.55
C ALA A 29 -44.90 42.55 18.90
N GLU A 30 -45.65 42.51 20.00
CA GLU A 30 -45.09 42.65 21.34
C GLU A 30 -44.26 41.42 21.75
N ARG A 31 -44.74 40.21 21.44
CA ARG A 31 -43.94 38.98 21.65
C ARG A 31 -42.66 39.00 20.84
N ALA A 32 -42.76 39.36 19.56
CA ALA A 32 -41.58 39.50 18.71
C ALA A 32 -40.59 40.57 19.20
N ARG A 33 -41.07 41.63 19.89
CA ARG A 33 -40.20 42.61 20.53
C ARG A 33 -39.52 42.06 21.78
N GLN A 34 -40.24 41.29 22.59
CA GLN A 34 -39.70 40.63 23.78
C GLN A 34 -38.63 39.60 23.39
N ASP A 35 -38.94 38.71 22.44
CA ASP A 35 -37.98 37.71 21.95
C ASP A 35 -36.72 38.36 21.38
N ARG A 36 -36.87 39.49 20.66
CA ARG A 36 -35.73 40.26 20.17
C ARG A 36 -34.95 40.93 21.30
N ALA A 37 -35.64 41.45 22.31
CA ALA A 37 -34.99 42.09 23.46
C ALA A 37 -34.19 41.07 24.27
N GLU A 38 -34.71 39.86 24.46
CA GLU A 38 -34.01 38.74 25.09
C GLU A 38 -32.80 38.29 24.25
N LEU A 39 -32.99 38.08 22.95
CA LEU A 39 -31.89 37.72 22.04
C LEU A 39 -30.80 38.80 22.02
N VAL A 40 -31.17 40.08 22.04
CA VAL A 40 -30.22 41.20 22.14
C VAL A 40 -29.56 41.22 23.51
N HIS A 41 -30.29 40.96 24.60
CA HIS A 41 -29.70 40.88 25.93
C HIS A 41 -28.67 39.74 26.02
N ASP A 42 -28.94 38.58 25.42
CA ASP A 42 -28.07 37.40 25.51
C ASP A 42 -26.89 37.48 24.53
N LEU A 43 -27.10 38.03 23.34
CA LEU A 43 -26.06 38.20 22.34
C LEU A 43 -25.21 39.44 22.56
N ALA A 44 -25.72 40.50 23.20
CA ALA A 44 -24.95 41.73 23.41
C ALA A 44 -23.65 41.49 24.20
N PRO A 45 -23.61 40.71 25.29
CA PRO A 45 -22.38 40.38 26.00
C PRO A 45 -21.38 39.64 25.12
N VAL A 46 -21.83 38.60 24.40
CA VAL A 46 -20.96 37.80 23.52
C VAL A 46 -20.42 38.63 22.37
N ALA A 47 -21.27 39.47 21.77
CA ALA A 47 -20.87 40.39 20.72
C ALA A 47 -19.87 41.43 21.24
N ASN A 48 -20.08 41.97 22.43
CA ASN A 48 -19.19 42.95 23.05
C ASN A 48 -17.85 42.32 23.47
N ASP A 49 -17.87 41.09 23.99
CA ASP A 49 -16.68 40.32 24.31
C ASP A 49 -15.89 39.97 23.04
N ALA A 50 -16.55 39.51 21.98
CA ALA A 50 -15.92 39.25 20.69
C ALA A 50 -15.35 40.53 20.06
N PHE A 51 -16.05 41.66 20.19
CA PHE A 51 -15.58 42.96 19.70
C PHE A 51 -14.36 43.43 20.49
N ARG A 52 -14.36 43.28 21.82
CA ARG A 52 -13.22 43.60 22.70
C ARG A 52 -12.02 42.72 22.38
N LEU A 53 -12.22 41.41 22.25
CA LEU A 53 -11.16 40.46 21.91
C LEU A 53 -10.58 40.77 20.52
N ALA A 54 -11.44 41.08 19.55
CA ALA A 54 -11.02 41.51 18.23
C ALA A 54 -10.23 42.83 18.31
N THR A 55 -10.65 43.83 19.08
CA THR A 55 -9.88 45.09 19.20
C THR A 55 -8.56 44.93 19.94
N GLU A 56 -8.48 44.07 20.95
CA GLU A 56 -7.23 43.76 21.65
C GLU A 56 -6.26 43.02 20.73
N GLN A 57 -6.73 42.00 20.03
CA GLN A 57 -5.92 41.24 19.06
C GLN A 57 -5.56 42.07 17.82
N LEU A 58 -6.44 42.98 17.38
CA LEU A 58 -6.14 43.94 16.32
C LEU A 58 -5.11 44.99 16.75
N ALA A 59 -5.07 45.37 18.03
CA ALA A 59 -4.04 46.26 18.56
C ALA A 59 -2.66 45.57 18.60
N GLU A 60 -2.62 44.25 18.75
CA GLU A 60 -1.39 43.44 18.70
C GLU A 60 -0.91 43.21 17.25
N VAL A 61 -1.83 43.22 16.28
CA VAL A 61 -1.55 43.00 14.83
C VAL A 61 -1.49 44.32 14.03
N GLN A 62 -1.62 45.48 14.68
CA GLN A 62 -1.61 46.82 14.05
C GLN A 62 -0.35 47.11 13.22
N GLU A 63 0.75 46.41 13.46
CA GLU A 63 1.99 46.55 12.68
C GLU A 63 1.92 45.88 11.29
N TYR A 64 0.92 45.01 11.05
CA TYR A 64 0.81 44.21 9.81
C TYR A 64 -0.57 44.17 9.13
N VAL A 65 -1.67 44.55 9.79
CA VAL A 65 -3.03 44.49 9.22
C VAL A 65 -3.83 45.76 9.49
N ASP A 66 -4.15 46.50 8.44
CA ASP A 66 -5.00 47.69 8.50
C ASP A 66 -6.50 47.31 8.57
N LEU A 67 -7.31 48.08 9.30
CA LEU A 67 -8.76 47.90 9.38
C LEU A 67 -9.40 47.95 7.98
N ASN A 68 -8.81 48.73 7.08
CA ASN A 68 -9.23 48.84 5.70
C ASN A 68 -8.98 47.54 4.91
N ASP A 69 -7.91 46.81 5.22
CA ASP A 69 -7.59 45.52 4.59
C ASP A 69 -8.52 44.42 5.06
N MET A 70 -8.94 44.44 6.33
CA MET A 70 -9.98 43.53 6.84
C MET A 70 -11.33 43.76 6.17
N LEU A 71 -11.75 45.02 6.00
CA LEU A 71 -12.98 45.35 5.26
C LEU A 71 -12.88 44.96 3.78
N ARG A 72 -11.68 45.08 3.19
CA ARG A 72 -11.40 44.62 1.82
C ARG A 72 -11.49 43.12 1.70
N LEU A 73 -10.89 42.38 2.64
CA LEU A 73 -10.97 40.93 2.72
C LEU A 73 -12.41 40.48 2.87
N PHE A 74 -13.16 41.07 3.80
CA PHE A 74 -14.57 40.75 4.00
C PHE A 74 -15.41 41.00 2.75
N LYS A 75 -15.24 42.17 2.10
CA LYS A 75 -15.89 42.45 0.81
C LYS A 75 -15.44 41.48 -0.29
N ARG A 76 -14.17 41.10 -0.32
CA ARG A 76 -13.63 40.15 -1.31
C ARG A 76 -14.18 38.75 -1.08
N LEU A 77 -14.37 38.34 0.17
CA LEU A 77 -14.94 37.05 0.58
C LEU A 77 -16.43 36.99 0.20
N LEU A 78 -17.20 38.04 0.51
CA LEU A 78 -18.60 38.19 0.07
C LEU A 78 -18.77 38.30 -1.44
N ARG A 79 -17.79 38.85 -2.15
CA ARG A 79 -17.80 38.92 -3.62
C ARG A 79 -17.38 37.60 -4.26
N ASN A 80 -16.57 36.81 -3.57
CA ASN A 80 -16.09 35.50 -4.00
C ASN A 80 -16.94 34.33 -3.46
N THR A 81 -18.14 34.58 -2.92
CA THR A 81 -19.09 33.52 -2.55
C THR A 81 -19.28 32.47 -3.65
N PRO A 82 -19.37 32.81 -4.95
CA PRO A 82 -19.47 31.79 -6.02
C PRO A 82 -18.21 30.92 -6.17
N MET A 83 -17.04 31.42 -5.77
CA MET A 83 -15.80 30.63 -5.74
C MET A 83 -15.78 29.70 -4.53
N LEU A 84 -16.26 30.16 -3.38
CA LEU A 84 -16.40 29.34 -2.17
C LEU A 84 -17.43 28.23 -2.36
N GLU A 85 -18.54 28.52 -3.04
CA GLU A 85 -19.56 27.54 -3.41
C GLU A 85 -18.97 26.45 -4.32
N ARG A 86 -18.25 26.84 -5.38
CA ARG A 86 -17.55 25.85 -6.24
C ARG A 86 -16.51 25.02 -5.50
N MET A 87 -15.81 25.60 -4.52
CA MET A 87 -14.88 24.84 -3.69
C MET A 87 -15.62 23.85 -2.78
N LEU A 88 -16.75 24.26 -2.21
CA LEU A 88 -17.60 23.38 -1.41
C LEU A 88 -18.17 22.23 -2.27
N ASP A 89 -18.68 22.52 -3.47
CA ASP A 89 -19.13 21.51 -4.43
C ASP A 89 -18.00 20.53 -4.79
N GLN A 90 -16.78 21.04 -4.94
CA GLN A 90 -15.63 20.20 -5.24
C GLN A 90 -15.25 19.30 -4.06
N MET A 91 -15.32 19.81 -2.83
CA MET A 91 -15.11 19.01 -1.62
C MET A 91 -16.20 17.98 -1.42
N GLU A 92 -17.46 18.30 -1.75
CA GLU A 92 -18.59 17.37 -1.73
C GLU A 92 -18.36 16.23 -2.72
N SER A 93 -17.97 16.54 -3.96
CA SER A 93 -17.67 15.48 -4.95
C SER A 93 -16.47 14.61 -4.56
N MET A 94 -15.46 15.17 -3.89
CA MET A 94 -14.35 14.40 -3.33
C MET A 94 -14.81 13.51 -2.17
N SER A 95 -15.69 14.00 -1.31
CA SER A 95 -16.29 13.21 -0.23
C SER A 95 -17.10 12.06 -0.80
N GLU A 96 -17.97 12.31 -1.77
CA GLU A 96 -18.77 11.28 -2.45
C GLU A 96 -17.88 10.21 -3.12
N LEU A 97 -16.77 10.64 -3.73
CA LEU A 97 -15.79 9.74 -4.31
C LEU A 97 -15.11 8.88 -3.24
N ILE A 98 -14.72 9.47 -2.10
CA ILE A 98 -14.13 8.74 -0.97
C ILE A 98 -15.15 7.76 -0.39
N ASP A 99 -16.40 8.16 -0.18
CA ASP A 99 -17.45 7.30 0.36
C ASP A 99 -17.80 6.15 -0.60
N THR A 100 -17.69 6.37 -1.91
CA THR A 100 -17.89 5.34 -2.93
C THR A 100 -16.68 4.41 -3.06
N LEU A 101 -15.46 4.94 -2.92
CA LEU A 101 -14.23 4.17 -3.08
C LEU A 101 -13.80 3.44 -1.81
N MET A 102 -14.16 3.93 -0.62
CA MET A 102 -13.77 3.32 0.67
C MET A 102 -14.19 1.84 0.77
N PRO A 103 -15.43 1.44 0.42
CA PRO A 103 -15.84 0.03 0.46
C PRO A 103 -15.15 -0.85 -0.60
N LEU A 104 -14.84 -0.29 -1.77
CA LEU A 104 -14.06 -0.96 -2.82
C LEU A 104 -12.58 -1.09 -2.42
N GLY A 105 -12.06 -0.08 -1.75
CA GLY A 105 -10.70 0.02 -1.24
C GLY A 105 -10.43 -1.05 -0.20
N ASP A 106 -11.35 -1.28 0.74
CA ASP A 106 -11.18 -2.31 1.77
C ASP A 106 -11.08 -3.71 1.16
N GLN A 107 -11.91 -4.04 0.16
CA GLN A 107 -11.86 -5.34 -0.52
C GLN A 107 -10.61 -5.49 -1.39
N ALA A 108 -10.24 -4.43 -2.11
CA ALA A 108 -9.02 -4.43 -2.93
C ALA A 108 -7.76 -4.53 -2.07
N PHE A 109 -7.73 -3.82 -0.94
CA PHE A 109 -6.65 -3.84 0.04
C PHE A 109 -6.55 -5.20 0.72
N ALA A 110 -7.66 -5.76 1.19
CA ALA A 110 -7.69 -7.11 1.77
C ALA A 110 -7.19 -8.15 0.76
N LYS A 111 -7.59 -8.05 -0.52
CA LYS A 111 -7.14 -8.94 -1.58
C LYS A 111 -5.65 -8.75 -1.91
N ALA A 112 -5.13 -7.52 -1.84
CA ALA A 112 -3.71 -7.23 -2.02
C ALA A 112 -2.88 -7.82 -0.86
N VAL A 113 -3.31 -7.62 0.38
CA VAL A 113 -2.68 -8.20 1.58
C VAL A 113 -2.68 -9.72 1.50
N ASP A 114 -3.81 -10.35 1.19
CA ASP A 114 -3.90 -11.80 1.02
C ASP A 114 -3.00 -12.32 -0.12
N THR A 115 -2.90 -11.57 -1.22
CA THR A 115 -2.00 -11.93 -2.32
C THR A 115 -0.54 -11.84 -1.90
N LEU A 116 -0.14 -10.76 -1.21
CA LEU A 116 1.20 -10.57 -0.68
C LEU A 116 1.55 -11.63 0.36
N GLN A 117 0.63 -11.97 1.25
CA GLN A 117 0.81 -13.02 2.25
C GLN A 117 0.94 -14.41 1.60
N ARG A 118 0.19 -14.69 0.53
CA ARG A 118 0.37 -15.91 -0.28
C ARG A 118 1.73 -15.93 -0.99
N MET A 119 2.23 -14.80 -1.46
CA MET A 119 3.57 -14.70 -2.04
C MET A 119 4.65 -14.93 -0.99
N GLU A 120 4.48 -14.39 0.21
CA GLU A 120 5.36 -14.60 1.35
C GLU A 120 5.38 -16.08 1.78
N GLN A 121 4.21 -16.70 1.96
CA GLN A 121 4.10 -18.10 2.35
C GLN A 121 4.71 -19.05 1.31
N LYS A 122 4.60 -18.72 0.02
CA LYS A 122 5.26 -19.45 -1.07
C LYS A 122 6.77 -19.16 -1.16
N GLY A 123 7.30 -18.25 -0.34
CA GLY A 123 8.73 -17.94 -0.25
C GLY A 123 9.23 -17.01 -1.34
N TYR A 124 8.36 -16.30 -2.09
CA TYR A 124 8.79 -15.39 -3.16
C TYR A 124 9.66 -14.25 -2.63
N PHE A 125 9.36 -13.71 -1.45
CA PHE A 125 10.18 -12.65 -0.85
C PHE A 125 11.57 -13.13 -0.44
N MET A 126 11.65 -14.32 0.19
CA MET A 126 12.93 -14.94 0.54
C MET A 126 13.76 -15.25 -0.71
N PHE A 127 13.13 -15.76 -1.76
CA PHE A 127 13.78 -16.00 -3.04
C PHE A 127 14.24 -14.70 -3.71
N ALA A 128 13.42 -13.64 -3.68
CA ALA A 128 13.78 -12.34 -4.26
C ALA A 128 14.94 -11.68 -3.52
N GLN A 129 14.92 -11.68 -2.17
CA GLN A 129 16.03 -11.17 -1.36
C GLN A 129 17.31 -11.97 -1.57
N GLY A 130 17.22 -13.31 -1.52
CA GLY A 130 18.36 -14.18 -1.79
C GLY A 130 18.90 -14.01 -3.21
N GLY A 131 18.00 -13.89 -4.20
CA GLY A 131 18.33 -13.64 -5.59
C GLY A 131 19.02 -12.30 -5.81
N MET A 132 18.60 -11.25 -5.09
CA MET A 132 19.23 -9.93 -5.16
C MET A 132 20.66 -9.96 -4.59
N GLN A 133 20.88 -10.65 -3.48
CA GLN A 133 22.22 -10.83 -2.91
C GLN A 133 23.13 -11.66 -3.81
N ILE A 134 22.59 -12.71 -4.44
CA ILE A 134 23.32 -13.50 -5.44
C ILE A 134 23.65 -12.63 -6.65
N ALA A 135 22.70 -11.84 -7.15
CA ALA A 135 22.92 -10.95 -8.28
C ALA A 135 23.99 -9.90 -7.98
N ASP A 136 24.01 -9.31 -6.79
CA ASP A 136 25.01 -8.34 -6.36
C ASP A 136 26.43 -8.95 -6.28
N ASN A 137 26.54 -10.15 -5.69
CA ASN A 137 27.78 -10.91 -5.66
C ASN A 137 28.27 -11.31 -7.07
N ILE A 138 27.35 -11.60 -7.97
CA ILE A 138 27.68 -11.94 -9.35
C ILE A 138 28.18 -10.68 -10.08
N VAL A 139 27.46 -9.56 -10.02
CA VAL A 139 27.82 -8.30 -10.69
C VAL A 139 29.17 -7.75 -10.20
N THR A 140 29.51 -7.95 -8.93
CA THR A 140 30.80 -7.53 -8.36
C THR A 140 31.97 -8.46 -8.72
N SER A 141 31.71 -9.73 -9.03
CA SER A 141 32.76 -10.75 -9.24
C SER A 141 32.92 -11.18 -10.70
N PHE A 142 31.93 -10.92 -11.55
CA PHE A 142 31.85 -11.41 -12.92
C PHE A 142 31.65 -10.26 -13.89
N THR A 143 32.24 -10.39 -15.09
CA THR A 143 32.03 -9.41 -16.15
C THR A 143 30.64 -9.56 -16.79
N GLU A 144 30.15 -8.55 -17.50
CA GLU A 144 28.85 -8.61 -18.20
C GLU A 144 28.72 -9.85 -19.11
N GLU A 145 29.81 -10.24 -19.76
CA GLU A 145 29.85 -11.41 -20.64
C GLU A 145 29.71 -12.74 -19.86
N ASP A 146 30.29 -12.80 -18.66
CA ASP A 146 30.18 -13.96 -17.78
C ASP A 146 28.76 -14.11 -17.23
N VAL A 147 28.12 -13.00 -16.86
CA VAL A 147 26.72 -12.97 -16.42
C VAL A 147 25.79 -13.48 -17.52
N LYS A 148 26.04 -13.07 -18.77
CA LYS A 148 25.25 -13.52 -19.92
C LYS A 148 25.41 -15.02 -20.17
N LYS A 149 26.64 -15.54 -20.18
CA LYS A 149 26.91 -16.98 -20.31
C LYS A 149 26.31 -17.78 -19.17
N LEU A 150 26.33 -17.24 -17.95
CA LEU A 150 25.69 -17.84 -16.79
C LEU A 150 24.17 -17.89 -16.95
N GLY A 151 23.53 -16.78 -17.34
CA GLY A 151 22.09 -16.72 -17.57
C GLY A 151 21.61 -17.69 -18.65
N GLU A 152 22.36 -17.84 -19.75
CA GLU A 152 22.06 -18.78 -20.83
C GLU A 152 22.16 -20.25 -20.38
N ASN A 153 23.03 -20.56 -19.41
CA ASN A 153 23.32 -21.92 -18.97
C ASN A 153 22.85 -22.24 -17.53
N ILE A 154 22.17 -21.32 -16.84
CA ILE A 154 21.82 -21.49 -15.43
C ILE A 154 20.93 -22.71 -15.20
N VAL A 155 20.01 -23.00 -16.12
CA VAL A 155 19.14 -24.18 -16.05
C VAL A 155 19.94 -25.48 -16.17
N LEU A 156 20.94 -25.52 -17.07
CA LEU A 156 21.83 -26.67 -17.22
C LEU A 156 22.65 -26.89 -15.93
N ILE A 157 23.25 -25.83 -15.40
CA ILE A 157 24.04 -25.88 -14.17
C ILE A 157 23.16 -26.36 -13.00
N LEU A 158 21.97 -25.78 -12.82
CA LEU A 158 21.03 -26.19 -11.77
C LEU A 158 20.59 -27.65 -11.92
N ASN A 159 20.38 -28.13 -13.14
CA ASN A 159 20.06 -29.54 -13.40
C ASN A 159 21.23 -30.48 -13.10
N VAL A 160 22.47 -30.07 -13.40
CA VAL A 160 23.68 -30.85 -13.03
C VAL A 160 23.85 -30.90 -11.52
N VAL A 161 23.71 -29.77 -10.83
CA VAL A 161 23.76 -29.71 -9.36
C VAL A 161 22.66 -30.57 -8.75
N LYS A 162 21.42 -30.43 -9.24
CA LYS A 162 20.29 -31.28 -8.84
C LYS A 162 20.60 -32.76 -9.06
N GLY A 163 21.22 -33.10 -10.19
CA GLY A 163 21.71 -34.43 -10.53
C GLY A 163 22.71 -34.96 -9.51
N MET A 164 23.74 -34.17 -9.17
CA MET A 164 24.75 -34.53 -8.17
C MET A 164 24.15 -34.70 -6.77
N THR A 165 23.11 -33.94 -6.44
CA THR A 165 22.39 -34.07 -5.15
C THR A 165 21.40 -35.23 -5.11
N GLN A 166 21.26 -36.02 -6.19
CA GLN A 166 20.41 -37.20 -6.17
C GLN A 166 20.92 -38.22 -5.14
N PRO A 167 20.03 -38.91 -4.41
CA PRO A 167 20.40 -39.86 -3.35
C PRO A 167 21.42 -40.90 -3.78
N GLU A 168 21.32 -41.40 -5.02
CA GLU A 168 22.19 -42.43 -5.57
C GLU A 168 23.63 -41.93 -5.71
N ILE A 169 23.83 -40.71 -6.21
CA ILE A 169 25.15 -40.09 -6.38
C ILE A 169 25.73 -39.72 -5.01
N MET A 170 24.91 -39.12 -4.13
CA MET A 170 25.32 -38.77 -2.77
C MET A 170 25.77 -40.02 -1.99
N GLN A 171 25.01 -41.11 -2.07
CA GLN A 171 25.36 -42.36 -1.41
C GLN A 171 26.64 -42.98 -1.98
N PHE A 172 26.83 -42.92 -3.30
CA PHE A 172 28.05 -43.39 -3.96
C PHE A 172 29.29 -42.60 -3.49
N VAL A 173 29.22 -41.28 -3.51
CA VAL A 173 30.31 -40.39 -3.05
C VAL A 173 30.60 -40.61 -1.57
N HIS A 174 29.56 -40.65 -0.73
CA HIS A 174 29.71 -40.90 0.71
C HIS A 174 30.37 -42.27 0.99
N ASN A 175 29.98 -43.31 0.25
CA ASN A 175 30.57 -44.64 0.38
C ASN A 175 32.05 -44.65 -0.02
N ILE A 176 32.42 -43.94 -1.09
CA ILE A 176 33.82 -43.82 -1.53
C ILE A 176 34.64 -43.08 -0.48
N LEU A 177 34.16 -41.94 0.02
CA LEU A 177 34.88 -41.15 1.03
C LEU A 177 35.15 -41.96 2.30
N ARG A 178 34.14 -42.70 2.79
CA ARG A 178 34.29 -43.56 3.97
C ARG A 178 35.32 -44.68 3.76
N VAL A 179 35.41 -45.24 2.56
CA VAL A 179 36.40 -46.28 2.23
C VAL A 179 37.78 -45.65 2.03
N ALA A 180 37.86 -44.52 1.32
CA ALA A 180 39.10 -43.81 1.07
C ALA A 180 39.74 -43.31 2.38
N GLU A 181 38.98 -42.71 3.29
CA GLU A 181 39.49 -42.30 4.61
C GLU A 181 40.13 -43.46 5.38
N LYS A 182 39.55 -44.67 5.27
CA LYS A 182 40.05 -45.87 5.95
C LYS A 182 41.24 -46.54 5.24
N GLU A 183 41.36 -46.37 3.93
CA GLU A 183 42.41 -46.99 3.10
C GLU A 183 43.62 -46.06 2.92
N ILE A 184 43.46 -44.73 3.03
CA ILE A 184 44.56 -43.74 2.97
C ILE A 184 45.56 -43.91 4.12
N GLU A 185 45.10 -44.42 5.27
CA GLU A 185 45.96 -44.69 6.43
C GLU A 185 46.75 -46.01 6.31
N GLN A 186 46.41 -46.87 5.35
CA GLN A 186 47.09 -48.15 5.15
C GLN A 186 48.23 -48.03 4.15
N PRO A 187 49.42 -48.58 4.43
CA PRO A 187 50.52 -48.57 3.48
C PRO A 187 50.13 -49.35 2.22
N VAL A 188 50.19 -48.68 1.07
CA VAL A 188 49.90 -49.30 -0.23
C VAL A 188 51.09 -50.14 -0.65
N ASP A 189 50.92 -51.47 -0.74
CA ASP A 189 51.93 -52.37 -1.29
C ASP A 189 52.06 -52.17 -2.80
N THR A 190 53.05 -51.38 -3.21
CA THR A 190 53.33 -51.03 -4.63
C THR A 190 54.23 -52.04 -5.34
N SER A 191 54.55 -53.18 -4.72
CA SER A 191 55.43 -54.18 -5.35
C SER A 191 54.76 -54.81 -6.58
N PHE A 192 55.53 -55.03 -7.66
CA PHE A 192 55.07 -55.67 -8.91
C PHE A 192 54.22 -56.94 -8.71
N PRO A 193 54.60 -57.91 -7.84
CA PRO A 193 53.76 -59.09 -7.61
C PRO A 193 52.47 -58.78 -6.83
N ALA A 194 52.49 -57.79 -5.94
CA ALA A 194 51.29 -57.37 -5.20
C ALA A 194 50.27 -56.71 -6.13
N LEU A 195 50.71 -55.85 -7.05
CA LEU A 195 49.86 -55.22 -8.06
C LEU A 195 49.20 -56.26 -8.99
N LEU A 196 49.96 -57.26 -9.45
CA LEU A 196 49.41 -58.35 -10.25
C LEU A 196 48.37 -59.18 -9.49
N LYS A 197 48.57 -59.36 -8.18
CA LYS A 197 47.61 -60.04 -7.29
C LYS A 197 46.34 -59.19 -7.11
N GLN A 198 46.47 -57.87 -6.95
CA GLN A 198 45.34 -56.93 -6.84
C GLN A 198 44.52 -56.86 -8.13
N MET A 199 45.16 -56.87 -9.31
CA MET A 199 44.45 -56.96 -10.59
C MET A 199 43.62 -58.23 -10.76
N ARG A 200 43.90 -59.29 -9.99
CA ARG A 200 43.11 -60.52 -10.02
C ARG A 200 41.81 -60.41 -9.21
N ASP A 201 41.69 -59.41 -8.33
CA ASP A 201 40.51 -59.17 -7.51
C ASP A 201 39.26 -58.89 -8.37
N PRO A 202 38.13 -59.59 -8.13
CA PRO A 202 36.88 -59.36 -8.86
C PRO A 202 36.37 -57.92 -8.79
N ASN A 203 36.56 -57.21 -7.66
CA ASN A 203 36.11 -55.83 -7.48
C ASN A 203 36.97 -54.86 -8.31
N VAL A 204 38.28 -55.07 -8.37
CA VAL A 204 39.20 -54.26 -9.21
C VAL A 204 38.87 -54.47 -10.69
N LYS A 205 38.62 -55.71 -11.12
CA LYS A 205 38.20 -56.00 -12.50
C LYS A 205 36.87 -55.35 -12.86
N ARG A 206 35.89 -55.37 -11.95
CA ARG A 206 34.61 -54.69 -12.12
C ARG A 206 34.79 -53.17 -12.24
N GLY A 207 35.62 -52.58 -11.38
CA GLY A 207 35.98 -51.16 -11.44
C GLY A 207 36.60 -50.79 -12.78
N LEU A 208 37.64 -51.52 -13.21
CA LEU A 208 38.29 -51.32 -14.51
C LEU A 208 37.32 -51.45 -15.68
N ALA A 209 36.43 -52.45 -15.66
CA ALA A 209 35.42 -52.63 -16.71
C ALA A 209 34.41 -51.47 -16.76
N LEU A 210 34.01 -50.93 -15.60
CA LEU A 210 33.14 -49.75 -15.53
C LEU A 210 33.85 -48.51 -16.05
N THR A 211 35.11 -48.29 -15.67
CA THR A 211 35.92 -47.17 -16.17
C THR A 211 36.08 -47.26 -17.69
N MET A 212 36.39 -48.44 -18.23
CA MET A 212 36.46 -48.66 -19.67
C MET A 212 35.13 -48.38 -20.38
N ARG A 213 34.00 -48.72 -19.75
CA ARG A 213 32.66 -48.40 -20.29
C ARG A 213 32.41 -46.89 -20.29
N VAL A 214 32.74 -46.18 -19.22
CA VAL A 214 32.63 -44.71 -19.17
C VAL A 214 33.51 -44.08 -20.24
N MET A 215 34.75 -44.54 -20.39
CA MET A 215 35.66 -44.08 -21.45
C MET A 215 35.10 -44.35 -22.85
N SER A 216 34.43 -45.49 -23.06
CA SER A 216 33.76 -45.78 -24.33
C SER A 216 32.59 -44.83 -24.62
N VAL A 217 31.85 -44.42 -23.59
CA VAL A 217 30.73 -43.46 -23.71
C VAL A 217 31.24 -42.04 -23.98
N VAL A 218 32.35 -41.65 -23.36
CA VAL A 218 33.02 -40.36 -23.64
C VAL A 218 33.58 -40.36 -25.07
N GLY A 219 34.23 -41.46 -25.47
CA GLY A 219 34.75 -41.61 -26.84
C GLY A 219 33.67 -41.57 -27.91
N ALA A 220 32.50 -42.18 -27.66
CA ALA A 220 31.36 -42.15 -28.57
C ALA A 220 30.73 -40.74 -28.71
N GLN A 221 30.80 -39.91 -27.66
CA GLN A 221 30.35 -38.51 -27.72
C GLN A 221 31.36 -37.58 -28.41
N ALA A 222 32.61 -38.01 -28.56
CA ALA A 222 33.66 -37.28 -29.25
C ALA A 222 33.68 -37.54 -30.77
N GLU A 223 32.89 -38.49 -31.28
CA GLU A 223 32.67 -38.61 -32.72
C GLU A 223 31.83 -37.41 -33.19
N PRO A 224 32.32 -36.59 -34.14
CA PRO A 224 31.50 -35.54 -34.72
C PRO A 224 30.31 -36.21 -35.42
N SER A 225 29.09 -35.80 -35.05
CA SER A 225 27.87 -36.13 -35.77
C SER A 225 28.13 -36.01 -37.27
N LYS A 226 28.18 -37.14 -37.99
CA LYS A 226 28.21 -37.14 -39.45
C LYS A 226 26.89 -36.53 -39.93
N ASN A 227 26.92 -35.24 -40.22
CA ASN A 227 25.98 -34.62 -41.15
C ASN A 227 26.30 -35.08 -42.57
#